data_AF-A0A822HDD6-F1
#
_entry.id   AF-A0A822HDD6-F1
#
_cell.length_a   1.000
_cell.length_b   1.000
_cell.length_c   1.000
_cell.angle_alpha   90.00
_cell.angle_beta   90.00
_cell.angle_gamma   90.00
#
_symmetry.space_group_name_H-M   'P 1'
#
loop_
_entity.id
_entity.type
_entity.pdbx_description
1 polymer ?
#
loop_
_entity_poly.entity_id
_entity_poly.type
_entity_poly.pdbx_seq_one_letter_code
_entity_poly.pdbx_strand_id
1 'polypeptide(L)'
;NPNVDHTTQTDTGYYMLAEGKNRNANDRALLLIPVQDRTTGSCLHFWYSLYGISKKMQLKVYLSPTDSYSWIFDGSFINRWLYTQVNIQSPSQSWQAVFEAQVLTQNPDASTAIDDVSITRGLCPKPGDCTFETDLCGWTTNDIDADMDWVIGQGIHALGTGPQYDHTTNTAQGKYLMIETLGPTPS
;
A
#
# COMPACT_ATOMS: atom_id res chain seq x y z
N ASN A 1 10.46 6.68 12.96
CA ASN A 1 9.98 6.66 11.57
C ASN A 1 10.59 5.46 10.86
N PRO A 2 9.96 4.89 9.81
CA PRO A 2 10.59 3.86 9.00
C PRO A 2 11.95 4.35 8.49
N ASN A 3 12.96 3.49 8.56
CA ASN A 3 14.32 3.84 8.12
C ASN A 3 14.48 3.72 6.60
N VAL A 4 13.52 3.09 5.92
CA VAL A 4 13.55 2.83 4.48
C VAL A 4 12.17 3.06 3.89
N ASP A 5 12.17 3.54 2.67
CA ASP A 5 11.03 3.65 1.77
C ASP A 5 10.48 2.28 1.37
N HIS A 6 9.16 2.12 1.24
CA HIS A 6 8.59 0.81 0.93
C HIS A 6 8.86 0.40 -0.52
N THR A 7 8.69 1.31 -1.47
CA THR A 7 8.84 1.01 -2.90
C THR A 7 10.26 0.54 -3.23
N THR A 8 11.26 1.26 -2.73
CA THR A 8 12.68 1.01 -3.07
C THR A 8 13.40 0.12 -2.07
N GLN A 9 12.86 -0.05 -0.86
CA GLN A 9 13.54 -0.72 0.25
C GLN A 9 14.91 -0.11 0.59
N THR A 10 15.08 1.18 0.28
CA THR A 10 16.30 1.95 0.56
C THR A 10 16.03 3.16 1.45
N ASP A 11 17.08 3.75 2.01
CA ASP A 11 17.03 5.03 2.73
C ASP A 11 16.95 6.25 1.80
N THR A 12 16.95 6.04 0.48
CA THR A 12 16.92 7.09 -0.55
C THR A 12 15.57 7.27 -1.27
N GLY A 13 14.57 6.44 -0.95
CA GLY A 13 13.23 6.56 -1.52
C GLY A 13 12.37 7.63 -0.86
N TYR A 14 11.08 7.66 -1.22
CA TYR A 14 10.17 8.74 -0.83
C TYR A 14 8.80 8.23 -0.38
N TYR A 15 8.46 8.51 0.87
CA TYR A 15 7.13 8.26 1.43
C TYR A 15 6.52 9.55 1.99
N MET A 16 5.22 9.55 2.22
CA MET A 16 4.49 10.65 2.86
C MET A 16 4.55 10.50 4.37
N LEU A 17 4.86 11.58 5.11
CA LEU A 17 5.03 11.55 6.57
C LEU A 17 4.21 12.63 7.26
N ALA A 18 3.46 12.25 8.30
CA ALA A 18 2.84 13.16 9.26
C ALA A 18 3.46 12.97 10.64
N GLU A 19 3.99 14.05 11.23
CA GLU A 19 4.66 14.01 12.53
C GLU A 19 3.86 14.75 13.62
N GLY A 20 3.77 14.15 14.80
CA GLY A 20 3.13 14.75 15.98
C GLY A 20 4.02 15.76 16.72
N LYS A 21 5.29 15.88 16.37
CA LYS A 21 6.24 16.80 17.01
C LYS A 21 5.80 18.25 16.91
N ASN A 22 5.74 18.94 18.05
CA ASN A 22 5.28 20.32 18.17
C ASN A 22 3.83 20.56 17.67
N ARG A 23 2.98 19.53 17.70
CA ARG A 23 1.56 19.63 17.34
C ARG A 23 0.66 19.59 18.57
N ASN A 24 -0.51 20.19 18.46
CA ASN A 24 -1.53 20.15 19.49
C ASN A 24 -2.38 18.88 19.40
N ALA A 25 -2.99 18.49 20.52
CA ALA A 25 -4.00 17.45 20.48
C ALA A 25 -5.16 17.89 19.55
N ASN A 26 -5.63 16.95 18.74
CA ASN A 26 -6.62 17.11 17.67
C ASN A 26 -6.16 17.84 16.40
N ASP A 27 -4.88 18.21 16.27
CA ASP A 27 -4.35 18.64 14.98
C ASP A 27 -4.50 17.53 13.94
N ARG A 28 -4.81 17.91 12.68
CA ARG A 28 -5.04 16.97 11.58
C ARG A 28 -4.28 17.39 10.33
N ALA A 29 -3.75 16.42 9.62
CA ALA A 29 -3.24 16.56 8.26
C ALA A 29 -4.09 15.71 7.31
N LEU A 30 -4.50 16.27 6.18
CA LEU A 30 -5.32 15.60 5.17
C LEU A 30 -4.51 15.42 3.89
N LEU A 31 -4.47 14.19 3.39
CA LEU A 31 -3.99 13.86 2.05
C LEU A 31 -5.19 13.43 1.22
N LEU A 32 -5.43 14.13 0.12
CA LEU A 32 -6.59 13.94 -0.75
C LEU A 32 -6.15 13.30 -2.06
N ILE A 33 -6.64 12.11 -2.37
CA ILE A 33 -6.38 11.42 -3.64
C ILE A 33 -7.22 12.07 -4.75
N PRO A 34 -6.75 12.24 -6.00
CA PRO A 34 -7.55 12.86 -7.07
C PRO A 34 -8.98 12.30 -7.16
N VAL A 35 -9.94 13.16 -7.52
CA VAL A 35 -11.35 12.75 -7.67
C VAL A 35 -11.45 11.63 -8.70
N GLN A 36 -12.18 10.58 -8.34
CA GLN A 36 -12.45 9.41 -9.14
C GLN A 36 -13.91 9.43 -9.60
N ASP A 37 -14.17 8.80 -10.75
CA ASP A 37 -15.53 8.60 -11.23
C ASP A 37 -16.32 7.64 -10.34
N ARG A 38 -17.65 7.72 -10.42
CA ARG A 38 -18.56 6.81 -9.71
C ARG A 38 -18.17 5.35 -9.96
N THR A 39 -18.32 4.51 -8.94
CA THR A 39 -17.90 3.11 -8.98
C THR A 39 -18.86 2.21 -8.21
N THR A 40 -19.15 1.02 -8.73
CA THR A 40 -19.82 -0.05 -7.99
C THR A 40 -18.83 -0.92 -7.21
N GLY A 41 -17.54 -0.77 -7.49
CA GLY A 41 -16.43 -1.47 -6.84
C GLY A 41 -15.09 -0.94 -7.31
N SER A 42 -14.33 -0.36 -6.39
CA SER A 42 -12.92 -0.05 -6.54
C SER A 42 -12.17 -0.56 -5.32
N CYS A 43 -10.92 -0.95 -5.49
CA CYS A 43 -10.05 -1.34 -4.39
C CYS A 43 -8.98 -0.28 -4.20
N LEU A 44 -9.00 0.39 -3.06
CA LEU A 44 -7.90 1.25 -2.63
C LEU A 44 -6.92 0.39 -1.84
N HIS A 45 -5.65 0.40 -2.20
CA HIS A 45 -4.60 -0.31 -1.49
C HIS A 45 -3.39 0.60 -1.29
N PHE A 46 -2.72 0.43 -0.16
CA PHE A 46 -1.61 1.28 0.24
C PHE A 46 -0.80 0.63 1.34
N TRP A 47 0.42 1.12 1.50
CA TRP A 47 1.30 0.79 2.60
C TRP A 47 1.31 1.91 3.64
N TYR A 48 1.39 1.54 4.90
CA TYR A 48 1.49 2.50 6.00
C TYR A 48 2.38 1.98 7.11
N SER A 49 2.95 2.90 7.88
CA SER A 49 3.70 2.58 9.08
C SER A 49 3.36 3.57 10.19
N LEU A 50 3.16 3.05 11.40
CA LEU A 50 2.84 3.87 12.57
C LEU A 50 3.93 3.76 13.62
N TYR A 51 4.63 4.87 13.80
CA TYR A 51 5.69 4.97 14.78
C TYR A 51 5.18 5.70 16.03
N GLY A 52 5.59 5.22 17.21
CA GLY A 52 5.23 5.82 18.50
C GLY A 52 4.39 4.91 19.40
N ILE A 53 4.53 5.10 20.72
CA ILE A 53 3.90 4.27 21.74
C ILE A 53 2.43 4.70 21.93
N SER A 54 1.51 3.73 21.89
CA SER A 54 0.11 3.75 22.37
C SER A 54 -0.82 4.90 21.94
N LYS A 55 -1.68 4.72 20.94
CA LYS A 55 -2.91 5.53 20.70
C LYS A 55 -2.73 7.06 20.68
N LYS A 56 -1.58 7.58 20.26
CA LYS A 56 -1.31 9.05 20.26
C LYS A 56 -1.43 9.69 18.88
N MET A 57 -1.36 8.90 17.82
CA MET A 57 -1.76 9.29 16.49
C MET A 57 -2.72 8.24 15.93
N GLN A 58 -3.55 8.68 15.00
CA GLN A 58 -4.51 7.85 14.30
C GLN A 58 -4.45 8.14 12.81
N LEU A 59 -4.52 7.09 11.99
CA LEU A 59 -4.74 7.21 10.56
C LEU A 59 -6.17 6.78 10.26
N LYS A 60 -6.95 7.66 9.64
CA LYS A 60 -8.27 7.35 9.09
C LYS A 60 -8.24 7.44 7.57
N VAL A 61 -9.04 6.61 6.91
CA VAL A 61 -9.37 6.76 5.49
C VAL A 61 -10.87 6.87 5.34
N TYR A 62 -11.34 7.91 4.65
CA TYR A 62 -12.75 8.11 4.37
C TYR A 62 -13.03 8.69 2.98
N LEU A 63 -14.29 8.58 2.54
CA LEU A 63 -14.72 9.07 1.23
C LEU A 63 -15.37 10.45 1.34
N SER A 64 -14.89 11.40 0.55
CA SER A 64 -15.58 12.67 0.29
C SER A 64 -16.47 12.55 -0.94
N PRO A 65 -17.70 13.11 -0.95
CA PRO A 65 -18.28 14.01 0.06
C PRO A 65 -19.14 13.33 1.15
N THR A 66 -19.31 12.01 1.13
CA THR A 66 -20.29 11.34 1.99
C THR A 66 -19.83 11.08 3.43
N ASP A 67 -18.54 11.29 3.74
CA ASP A 67 -17.85 10.86 4.98
C ASP A 67 -18.17 9.40 5.37
N SER A 68 -18.65 8.61 4.40
CA SER A 68 -19.11 7.24 4.55
C SER A 68 -17.92 6.33 4.28
N TYR A 69 -17.75 5.30 5.11
CA TYR A 69 -16.59 4.44 5.21
C TYR A 69 -15.43 5.10 5.95
N SER A 70 -15.33 4.85 7.25
CA SER A 70 -14.14 5.15 8.05
C SER A 70 -13.39 3.85 8.28
N TRP A 71 -12.35 3.59 7.50
CA TRP A 71 -11.34 2.65 7.95
C TRP A 71 -10.49 3.40 8.98
N ILE A 72 -10.61 3.01 10.24
CA ILE A 72 -9.90 3.64 11.36
C ILE A 72 -8.83 2.66 11.81
N PHE A 73 -7.58 3.08 11.75
CA PHE A 73 -6.49 2.33 12.34
C PHE A 73 -6.11 2.90 13.70
N ASP A 74 -6.38 2.11 14.74
CA ASP A 74 -5.87 2.36 16.08
C ASP A 74 -4.59 1.55 16.29
N GLY A 75 -3.45 2.18 15.96
CA GLY A 75 -2.15 1.55 16.07
C GLY A 75 -1.44 1.81 17.40
N SER A 76 -1.02 0.74 18.05
CA SER A 76 0.17 0.71 18.91
C SER A 76 1.45 0.70 18.06
N PHE A 77 2.61 0.83 18.70
CA PHE A 77 3.94 0.90 18.08
C PHE A 77 4.17 -0.19 17.01
N ILE A 78 4.26 0.19 15.74
CA ILE A 78 4.53 -0.72 14.61
C ILE A 78 5.59 -0.07 13.72
N ASN A 79 6.87 -0.34 13.99
CA ASN A 79 8.00 0.17 13.20
C ASN A 79 8.30 -0.71 11.96
N ARG A 80 7.26 -1.08 11.20
CA ARG A 80 7.36 -1.80 9.93
C ARG A 80 6.28 -1.31 8.96
N TRP A 81 6.50 -1.54 7.68
CA TRP A 81 5.48 -1.33 6.65
C TRP A 81 4.39 -2.38 6.76
N LEU A 82 3.14 -1.94 6.74
CA LEU A 82 1.96 -2.79 6.71
C LEU A 82 1.14 -2.46 5.46
N TYR A 83 0.72 -3.51 4.76
CA TYR A 83 -0.23 -3.39 3.68
C TYR A 83 -1.65 -3.37 4.19
N THR A 84 -2.51 -2.58 3.56
CA THR A 84 -3.96 -2.67 3.73
C THR A 84 -4.68 -2.35 2.44
N GLN A 85 -5.95 -2.75 2.40
CA GLN A 85 -6.83 -2.53 1.27
C GLN A 85 -8.26 -2.26 1.75
N VAL A 86 -8.97 -1.39 1.03
CA VAL A 86 -10.30 -0.91 1.37
C VAL A 86 -11.21 -1.01 0.15
N ASN A 87 -12.33 -1.72 0.31
CA ASN A 87 -13.39 -1.75 -0.68
C ASN A 87 -14.11 -0.40 -0.74
N ILE A 88 -14.19 0.17 -1.94
CA ILE A 88 -14.84 1.45 -2.20
C ILE A 88 -16.04 1.22 -3.10
N GLN A 89 -17.18 1.75 -2.68
CA GLN A 89 -18.42 1.74 -3.45
C GLN A 89 -19.05 3.15 -3.40
N SER A 90 -19.19 3.78 -4.55
CA SER A 90 -19.85 5.08 -4.72
C SER A 90 -20.66 5.06 -6.02
N PRO A 91 -21.78 4.33 -6.05
CA PRO A 91 -22.49 4.05 -7.31
C PRO A 91 -23.21 5.27 -7.90
N SER A 92 -23.53 6.26 -7.08
CA SER A 92 -24.35 7.42 -7.46
C SER A 92 -23.59 8.70 -7.74
N GLN A 93 -22.29 8.77 -7.41
CA GLN A 93 -21.51 10.01 -7.52
C GLN A 93 -19.99 9.76 -7.59
N SER A 94 -19.27 10.74 -8.13
CA SER A 94 -17.80 10.81 -8.03
C SER A 94 -17.36 10.86 -6.57
N TRP A 95 -16.16 10.35 -6.30
CA TRP A 95 -15.64 10.19 -4.94
C TRP A 95 -14.16 10.51 -4.87
N GLN A 96 -13.68 10.79 -3.67
CA GLN A 96 -12.26 11.00 -3.39
C GLN A 96 -11.92 10.33 -2.06
N ALA A 97 -10.85 9.54 -2.03
CA ALA A 97 -10.31 9.01 -0.79
C ALA A 97 -9.51 10.11 -0.07
N VAL A 98 -9.74 10.24 1.23
CA VAL A 98 -9.06 11.18 2.12
C VAL A 98 -8.37 10.40 3.22
N PHE A 99 -7.06 10.54 3.29
CA PHE A 99 -6.24 10.04 4.39
C PHE A 99 -6.10 11.15 5.42
N GLU A 100 -6.57 10.91 6.64
CA GLU A 100 -6.48 11.82 7.78
C GLU A 100 -5.52 11.26 8.82
N ALA A 101 -4.37 11.93 8.98
CA ALA A 101 -3.49 11.71 10.12
C ALA A 101 -3.86 12.69 11.23
N GLN A 102 -4.30 12.16 12.38
CA GLN A 102 -4.73 12.95 13.53
C GLN A 102 -3.82 12.74 14.73
N VAL A 103 -3.43 13.83 15.40
CA VAL A 103 -2.79 13.80 16.70
C VAL A 103 -3.86 13.63 17.77
N LEU A 104 -3.86 12.51 18.50
CA LEU A 104 -4.81 12.24 19.59
C LEU A 104 -4.34 12.88 20.90
N THR A 105 -3.04 12.78 21.20
CA THR A 105 -2.41 13.41 22.38
C THR A 105 -1.02 13.91 22.03
N GLN A 106 -0.54 14.94 22.72
CA GLN A 106 0.81 15.49 22.48
C GLN A 106 1.87 14.40 22.68
N ASN A 107 2.59 14.08 21.62
CA ASN A 107 3.77 13.22 21.69
C ASN A 107 4.76 13.59 20.58
N PRO A 108 6.00 13.98 20.94
CA PRO A 108 7.03 14.29 19.97
C PRO A 108 7.47 13.09 19.12
N ASP A 109 7.25 11.86 19.60
CA ASP A 109 7.79 10.65 18.98
C ASP A 109 6.75 9.87 18.16
N ALA A 110 5.54 10.41 17.97
CA ALA A 110 4.52 9.76 17.17
C ALA A 110 4.55 10.25 15.72
N SER A 111 4.45 9.33 14.76
CA SER A 111 4.31 9.65 13.34
C SER A 111 3.55 8.58 12.57
N THR A 112 2.99 9.00 11.44
CA THR A 112 2.33 8.15 10.46
C THR A 112 3.02 8.32 9.13
N ALA A 113 3.49 7.23 8.53
CA ALA A 113 3.99 7.19 7.17
C ALA A 113 2.99 6.45 6.25
N ILE A 114 2.87 6.91 5.01
CA ILE A 114 2.03 6.32 3.97
C ILE A 114 2.87 6.23 2.69
N ASP A 115 2.77 5.10 1.99
CA ASP A 115 3.49 4.85 0.76
C ASP A 115 2.67 3.99 -0.22
N ASP A 116 3.07 3.93 -1.49
CA ASP A 116 2.54 3.03 -2.52
C ASP A 116 0.99 3.02 -2.62
N VAL A 117 0.38 4.20 -2.64
CA VAL A 117 -1.08 4.35 -2.75
C VAL A 117 -1.54 4.10 -4.19
N SER A 118 -2.47 3.15 -4.38
CA SER A 118 -3.03 2.87 -5.69
C SER A 118 -4.50 2.42 -5.62
N ILE A 119 -5.20 2.55 -6.75
CA ILE A 119 -6.61 2.20 -6.89
C ILE A 119 -6.77 1.30 -8.10
N THR A 120 -7.36 0.13 -7.89
CA THR A 120 -7.73 -0.82 -8.94
C THR A 120 -9.25 -0.90 -9.14
N ARG A 121 -9.66 -1.37 -10.32
CA ARG A 121 -11.08 -1.61 -10.62
C ARG A 121 -11.54 -2.93 -9.99
N GLY A 122 -12.77 -2.95 -9.51
CA GLY A 122 -13.35 -4.11 -8.84
C GLY A 122 -13.17 -4.05 -7.32
N LEU A 123 -13.80 -4.99 -6.61
CA LEU A 123 -13.60 -5.13 -5.18
C LEU A 123 -12.21 -5.71 -4.89
N CYS A 124 -11.67 -5.40 -3.72
CA CYS A 124 -10.40 -5.90 -3.26
C CYS A 124 -10.39 -7.44 -3.23
N PRO A 125 -9.27 -8.06 -3.64
CA PRO A 125 -9.08 -9.50 -3.50
C PRO A 125 -9.21 -9.93 -2.04
N LYS A 126 -9.63 -11.17 -1.79
CA LYS A 126 -9.62 -11.69 -0.42
C LYS A 126 -8.18 -11.90 0.04
N PRO A 127 -7.88 -11.84 1.35
CA PRO A 127 -6.57 -12.21 1.85
C PRO A 127 -6.15 -13.60 1.34
N GLY A 128 -4.98 -13.68 0.71
CA GLY A 128 -4.47 -14.91 0.09
C GLY A 128 -4.84 -15.11 -1.38
N ASP A 129 -5.74 -14.31 -1.95
CA ASP A 129 -6.07 -14.35 -3.38
C ASP A 129 -5.30 -13.23 -4.12
N CYS A 130 -4.16 -13.57 -4.73
CA CYS A 130 -3.34 -12.63 -5.50
C CYS A 130 -3.12 -13.14 -6.92
N THR A 131 -3.47 -12.34 -7.92
CA THR A 131 -3.21 -12.69 -9.34
C THR A 131 -1.96 -12.02 -9.88
N PHE A 132 -1.33 -11.12 -9.13
CA PHE A 132 -0.13 -10.35 -9.52
C PHE A 132 -0.29 -9.43 -10.73
N GLU A 133 -1.49 -9.34 -11.31
CA GLU A 133 -1.77 -8.53 -12.50
C GLU A 133 -1.51 -7.03 -12.28
N THR A 134 -1.74 -6.55 -11.06
CA THR A 134 -1.44 -5.17 -10.68
C THR A 134 -0.18 -5.08 -9.83
N ASP A 135 -0.15 -5.78 -8.70
CA ASP A 135 0.90 -5.70 -7.68
C ASP A 135 0.98 -7.01 -6.87
N LEU A 136 1.76 -7.01 -5.78
CA LEU A 136 1.87 -8.15 -4.87
C LEU A 136 0.69 -8.28 -3.88
N CYS A 137 -0.32 -7.42 -3.95
CA CYS A 137 -1.49 -7.38 -3.07
C CYS A 137 -1.19 -7.57 -1.57
N GLY A 138 -0.07 -7.01 -1.12
CA GLY A 138 0.42 -7.07 0.26
C GLY A 138 1.32 -8.25 0.61
N TRP A 139 1.60 -9.13 -0.35
CA TRP A 139 2.63 -10.15 -0.19
C TRP A 139 4.00 -9.47 -0.25
N THR A 140 4.90 -9.92 0.61
CA THR A 140 6.28 -9.42 0.72
C THR A 140 7.23 -10.52 0.32
N THR A 141 8.26 -10.17 -0.46
CA THR A 141 9.20 -11.14 -1.02
C THR A 141 10.62 -10.97 -0.48
N ASN A 142 10.89 -9.84 0.16
CA ASN A 142 12.20 -9.38 0.62
C ASN A 142 12.47 -9.70 2.09
N ASP A 143 12.51 -10.99 2.41
CA ASP A 143 12.84 -11.45 3.77
C ASP A 143 14.37 -11.39 3.99
N ILE A 144 14.80 -10.85 5.13
CA ILE A 144 16.22 -10.72 5.48
C ILE A 144 16.94 -12.07 5.64
N ASP A 145 16.18 -13.14 5.88
CA ASP A 145 16.70 -14.50 6.03
C ASP A 145 16.70 -15.26 4.69
N ALA A 146 16.23 -14.65 3.60
CA ALA A 146 16.19 -15.26 2.27
C ALA A 146 17.39 -14.87 1.40
N ASP A 147 17.93 -15.84 0.67
CA ASP A 147 19.03 -15.62 -0.29
C ASP A 147 18.55 -15.04 -1.63
N MET A 148 17.25 -15.15 -1.93
CA MET A 148 16.65 -14.79 -3.21
C MET A 148 15.23 -14.26 -3.01
N ASP A 149 14.87 -13.25 -3.82
CA ASP A 149 13.54 -12.67 -3.82
C ASP A 149 12.68 -13.24 -4.96
N TRP A 150 11.38 -13.37 -4.69
CA TRP A 150 10.39 -13.54 -5.75
C TRP A 150 10.16 -12.21 -6.46
N VAL A 151 10.14 -12.26 -7.79
CA VAL A 151 9.88 -11.11 -8.67
C VAL A 151 8.67 -11.40 -9.56
N ILE A 152 8.00 -10.34 -10.01
CA ILE A 152 6.89 -10.45 -10.96
C ILE A 152 7.45 -10.65 -12.36
N GLY A 153 7.16 -11.80 -12.96
CA GLY A 153 7.47 -12.14 -14.34
C GLY A 153 6.25 -12.04 -15.27
N GLN A 154 6.51 -12.14 -16.58
CA GLN A 154 5.51 -12.10 -17.64
C GLN A 154 5.99 -12.91 -18.85
N GLY A 155 5.13 -13.80 -19.36
CA GLY A 155 5.45 -14.66 -20.51
C GLY A 155 6.71 -15.52 -20.33
N ILE A 156 7.25 -16.05 -21.43
CA ILE A 156 8.53 -16.79 -21.38
C ILE A 156 9.66 -15.80 -21.08
N HIS A 157 10.41 -16.05 -20.00
CA HIS A 157 11.56 -15.22 -19.64
C HIS A 157 12.74 -15.43 -20.60
N ALA A 158 13.70 -14.50 -20.60
CA ALA A 158 14.80 -14.43 -21.59
C ALA A 158 15.63 -15.72 -21.76
N LEU A 159 15.66 -16.61 -20.76
CA LEU A 159 16.36 -17.90 -20.79
C LEU A 159 15.49 -19.07 -21.26
N GLY A 160 14.26 -18.83 -21.71
CA GLY A 160 13.29 -19.89 -21.99
C GLY A 160 12.69 -20.51 -20.73
N THR A 161 12.80 -19.85 -19.58
CA THR A 161 12.24 -20.29 -18.30
C THR A 161 10.88 -19.63 -18.04
N GLY A 162 10.04 -20.30 -17.23
CA GLY A 162 8.70 -19.83 -16.89
C GLY A 162 7.60 -20.24 -17.90
N PRO A 163 6.32 -20.09 -17.52
CA PRO A 163 5.18 -20.40 -18.39
C PRO A 163 5.04 -19.40 -19.54
N GLN A 164 4.60 -19.89 -20.70
CA GLN A 164 4.31 -19.04 -21.86
C GLN A 164 3.10 -18.12 -21.64
N TYR A 165 2.13 -18.58 -20.85
CA TYR A 165 0.89 -17.87 -20.57
C TYR A 165 0.61 -17.92 -19.07
N ASP A 166 0.25 -16.78 -18.49
CA ASP A 166 -0.27 -16.73 -17.13
C ASP A 166 -1.65 -17.42 -17.08
N HIS A 167 -1.93 -18.08 -15.96
CA HIS A 167 -3.16 -18.81 -15.74
C HIS A 167 -4.38 -17.89 -15.57
N THR A 168 -4.22 -16.72 -14.94
CA THR A 168 -5.35 -15.82 -14.64
C THR A 168 -5.96 -15.23 -15.91
N THR A 169 -5.10 -14.74 -16.80
CA THR A 169 -5.49 -14.08 -18.05
C THR A 169 -5.51 -15.04 -19.23
N ASN A 170 -4.83 -16.19 -19.13
CA ASN A 170 -4.56 -17.10 -20.24
C ASN A 170 -3.88 -16.39 -21.42
N THR A 171 -2.99 -15.45 -21.12
CA THR A 171 -2.24 -14.66 -22.10
C THR A 171 -0.76 -14.53 -21.73
N ALA A 172 0.07 -14.15 -22.69
CA ALA A 172 1.50 -13.90 -22.44
C ALA A 172 1.72 -12.58 -21.70
N GLN A 173 0.68 -11.74 -21.60
CA GLN A 173 0.69 -10.46 -20.92
C GLN A 173 0.30 -10.57 -19.44
N GLY A 174 -0.27 -11.68 -19.00
CA GLY A 174 -0.53 -11.87 -17.57
C GLY A 174 0.75 -12.10 -16.78
N LYS A 175 0.63 -11.93 -15.47
CA LYS A 175 1.76 -11.84 -14.54
C LYS A 175 1.76 -13.00 -13.55
N TYR A 176 2.94 -13.43 -13.14
CA TYR A 176 3.11 -14.49 -12.15
C TYR A 176 4.40 -14.27 -11.35
N LEU A 177 4.52 -14.90 -10.18
CA LEU A 177 5.75 -14.86 -9.39
C LEU A 177 6.78 -15.88 -9.89
N MET A 178 8.03 -15.45 -9.99
CA MET A 178 9.18 -16.30 -10.28
C MET A 178 10.41 -15.86 -9.48
N ILE A 179 11.40 -16.75 -9.40
CA ILE A 179 12.72 -16.41 -8.88
C ILE A 179 13.61 -16.10 -10.08
N GLU A 180 14.22 -14.92 -10.10
CA GLU A 180 15.21 -14.58 -11.12
C GLU A 180 16.56 -15.19 -10.73
N THR A 181 17.09 -16.08 -11.58
CA THR A 181 18.35 -16.79 -11.32
C THR A 181 19.56 -16.12 -11.96
N LEU A 182 19.36 -15.03 -12.70
CA LEU A 182 20.42 -14.21 -13.23
C LEU A 182 20.63 -13.04 -12.26
N GLY A 183 21.81 -12.93 -11.67
CA GLY A 183 22.20 -11.73 -10.95
C GLY A 183 22.10 -10.48 -11.86
N PRO A 184 22.16 -9.27 -11.28
CA PRO A 184 21.95 -8.03 -12.02
C PRO A 184 22.80 -7.99 -13.28
N THR A 185 22.17 -7.66 -14.41
CA THR A 185 22.86 -7.48 -15.68
C THR A 185 23.99 -6.46 -15.49
N PRO A 186 25.25 -6.80 -15.84
CA PRO A 186 26.33 -5.84 -15.76
C PRO A 186 26.02 -4.66 -16.69
N SER A 187 26.06 -3.46 -16.12
CA SER A 187 25.96 -2.17 -16.82
C SER A 187 26.98 -2.01 -17.94
#